data_AF-A0A7L4ZNG7-F1
#
_entry.id   AF-A0A7L4ZNG7-F1
#
_cell.length_a   1.000
_cell.length_b   1.000
_cell.length_c   1.000
_cell.angle_alpha   90.00
_cell.angle_beta   90.00
_cell.angle_gamma   90.00
#
_symmetry.space_group_name_H-M   'P 1'
#
loop_
_entity.id
_entity.type
_entity.pdbx_description
1 polymer ?
#
loop_
_entity_poly.entity_id
_entity_poly.type
_entity_poly.pdbx_seq_one_letter_code
_entity_poly.pdbx_strand_id
1 'polypeptide(L)'
;MAVYKFSNKLKKNDVDKTTYERHLTGEEDSNVLDKNYIHKIQERFHELGFGYMVGNINGCFNIKLYATILAFQIQAKSQKRNIYNFFSEKEYTEKINITFLGQVNGVFDNETAKELSLWLENNYRNSCDVPLVKWGKTWIRSETSEKIEKIKSKVLGLGGIFPINSIACFRNPANTTISKGMKKTSLHLAALAIDLDEWRGMQDPDTDYYYIADRDGEYWDVFVKSKLKNNTLKKDFTFYDFDKRQYYNKTLEGGFINISKLFEEQAMIPIRRKMGWEREYYLTEWWHFQRINTDDSIWQKEMNKIGYINKFLKKQNYI
;
A
#
# COMPACT_ATOMS: atom_id res chain seq x y z
N MET A 1 18.26 20.11 5.62
CA MET A 1 17.70 20.21 4.27
C MET A 1 18.84 20.42 3.30
N ALA A 2 19.24 19.39 2.55
CA ALA A 2 20.26 19.51 1.52
C ALA A 2 19.56 19.78 0.18
N VAL A 3 19.76 20.98 -0.37
CA VAL A 3 19.38 21.33 -1.73
C VAL A 3 20.30 20.55 -2.66
N TYR A 4 19.78 19.52 -3.32
CA TYR A 4 20.52 18.82 -4.37
C TYR A 4 20.66 19.77 -5.57
N LYS A 5 21.83 20.38 -5.73
CA LYS A 5 22.23 21.00 -7.00
C LYS A 5 22.49 19.88 -8.00
N PHE A 6 21.66 19.78 -9.04
CA PHE A 6 22.03 19.07 -10.26
C PHE A 6 23.20 19.82 -10.91
N SER A 7 24.43 19.37 -10.66
CA SER A 7 25.59 19.80 -11.45
C SER A 7 25.94 18.69 -12.44
N ASN A 8 25.10 18.55 -13.45
CA ASN A 8 25.49 18.18 -14.80
C ASN A 8 24.41 18.77 -15.70
N LYS A 9 24.63 20.01 -16.17
CA LYS A 9 23.81 20.62 -17.21
C LYS A 9 23.88 19.69 -18.42
N LEU A 10 22.73 19.17 -18.87
CA LEU A 10 22.58 18.53 -20.17
C LEU A 10 23.13 19.50 -21.23
N LYS A 11 23.97 18.98 -22.13
CA LYS A 11 24.58 19.83 -23.16
C LYS A 11 23.65 19.85 -24.37
N LYS A 12 23.59 21.01 -25.03
CA LYS A 12 22.92 21.18 -26.32
C LYS A 12 23.40 20.06 -27.27
N ASN A 13 22.46 19.26 -27.79
CA ASN A 13 22.66 18.10 -28.67
C ASN A 13 22.87 16.71 -28.02
N ASP A 14 22.63 16.54 -26.71
CA ASP A 14 22.48 15.19 -26.17
C ASP A 14 21.26 14.50 -26.81
N VAL A 15 21.43 13.28 -27.32
CA VAL A 15 20.33 12.51 -27.93
C VAL A 15 19.82 11.52 -26.89
N ASP A 16 18.59 11.74 -26.42
CA ASP A 16 17.88 10.76 -25.61
C ASP A 16 17.46 9.56 -26.48
N LYS A 17 18.14 8.44 -26.27
CA LYS A 17 17.91 7.19 -27.03
C LYS A 17 16.62 6.48 -26.63
N THR A 18 15.88 6.97 -25.63
CA THR A 18 14.64 6.35 -25.13
C THR A 18 13.38 6.96 -25.75
N THR A 19 13.47 8.15 -26.32
CA THR A 19 12.33 8.89 -26.86
C THR A 19 12.34 9.02 -28.38
N TYR A 20 13.47 8.76 -29.06
CA TYR A 20 13.68 8.99 -30.50
C TYR A 20 13.30 10.41 -31.00
N GLU A 21 13.05 11.35 -30.09
CA GLU A 21 12.78 12.74 -30.41
C GLU A 21 14.11 13.51 -30.40
N ARG A 22 14.40 14.23 -31.48
CA ARG A 22 15.35 15.35 -31.41
C ARG A 22 14.77 16.34 -30.41
N HIS A 23 15.52 16.75 -29.38
CA HIS A 23 15.14 17.91 -28.59
C HIS A 23 14.75 19.03 -29.56
N LEU A 24 13.47 19.41 -29.53
CA LEU A 24 12.95 20.44 -30.42
C LEU A 24 13.82 21.67 -30.28
N THR A 25 14.45 22.04 -31.39
CA THR A 25 15.31 23.20 -31.52
C THR A 25 14.44 24.45 -31.41
N GLY A 26 14.33 24.97 -30.19
CA GLY A 26 13.73 26.25 -29.88
C GLY A 26 14.26 26.72 -28.54
N GLU A 27 14.32 28.04 -28.33
CA GLU A 27 14.71 28.69 -27.08
C GLU A 27 13.66 28.45 -25.96
N GLU A 28 13.27 27.20 -25.73
CA GLU A 28 12.46 26.86 -24.57
C GLU A 28 13.36 26.79 -23.32
N ASP A 29 12.92 27.51 -22.30
CA ASP A 29 13.54 27.57 -20.97
C ASP A 29 13.90 26.15 -20.50
N SER A 30 15.16 25.93 -20.12
CA SER A 30 15.67 24.63 -19.66
C SER A 30 14.79 23.99 -18.59
N ASN A 31 14.08 24.80 -17.81
CA ASN A 31 13.13 24.35 -16.79
C ASN A 31 11.88 23.64 -17.36
N VAL A 32 11.46 23.95 -18.59
CA VAL A 32 10.32 23.33 -19.28
C VAL A 32 10.73 21.99 -19.89
N LEU A 33 11.91 21.95 -20.52
CA LEU A 33 12.48 20.73 -21.08
C LEU A 33 12.76 19.68 -19.99
N ASP A 34 13.33 20.09 -18.86
CA ASP A 34 13.58 19.20 -17.71
C ASP A 34 12.28 18.64 -17.10
N LYS A 35 11.21 19.46 -17.02
CA LYS A 35 9.90 19.01 -16.55
C LYS A 35 9.25 17.99 -17.49
N ASN A 36 9.28 18.24 -18.80
CA ASN A 36 8.74 17.32 -19.80
C ASN A 36 9.49 15.98 -19.79
N TYR A 37 10.81 15.99 -19.61
CA TYR A 37 11.61 14.78 -19.49
C TYR A 37 11.26 13.96 -18.24
N ILE A 38 11.21 14.61 -17.07
CA ILE A 38 10.85 13.93 -15.81
C ILE A 38 9.41 13.40 -15.86
N HIS A 39 8.50 14.14 -16.48
CA HIS A 39 7.11 13.72 -16.68
C HIS A 39 7.04 12.42 -17.48
N LYS A 40 7.74 12.35 -18.61
CA LYS A 40 7.82 11.13 -19.43
C LYS A 40 8.41 9.95 -18.64
N ILE A 41 9.47 10.16 -17.85
CA ILE A 41 10.04 9.10 -16.99
C ILE A 41 8.99 8.57 -16.01
N GLN A 42 8.22 9.47 -15.38
CA GLN A 42 7.16 9.09 -14.45
C GLN A 42 6.06 8.26 -15.14
N GLU A 43 5.64 8.63 -16.36
CA GLU A 43 4.70 7.85 -17.18
C GLU A 43 5.22 6.44 -17.48
N ARG A 44 6.47 6.33 -17.94
CA ARG A 44 7.09 5.04 -18.24
C ARG A 44 7.17 4.11 -17.03
N PHE A 45 7.53 4.64 -15.86
CA PHE A 45 7.50 3.83 -14.65
C PHE A 45 6.08 3.42 -14.25
N HIS A 46 5.07 4.26 -14.54
CA HIS A 46 3.68 3.90 -14.36
C HIS A 46 3.28 2.72 -15.27
N GLU A 47 3.66 2.77 -16.56
CA GLU A 47 3.45 1.71 -17.56
C GLU A 47 4.08 0.38 -17.13
N LEU A 48 5.26 0.42 -16.52
CA LEU A 48 5.96 -0.77 -16.02
C LEU A 48 5.41 -1.32 -14.70
N GLY A 49 4.37 -0.72 -14.12
CA GLY A 49 3.77 -1.20 -12.87
C GLY A 49 4.44 -0.68 -11.59
N PHE A 50 5.23 0.40 -11.67
CA PHE A 50 5.74 1.12 -10.49
C PHE A 50 4.84 2.31 -10.08
N GLY A 51 3.64 2.43 -10.66
CA GLY A 51 2.79 3.61 -10.51
C GLY A 51 2.49 4.05 -9.07
N TYR A 52 2.32 3.10 -8.15
CA TYR A 52 2.09 3.42 -6.73
C TYR A 52 3.32 4.04 -6.04
N MET A 53 4.53 3.72 -6.51
CA MET A 53 5.78 4.30 -6.02
C MET A 53 6.05 5.67 -6.63
N VAL A 54 5.80 5.83 -7.93
CA VAL A 54 6.01 7.10 -8.67
C VAL A 54 5.11 8.21 -8.12
N GLY A 55 3.86 7.87 -7.79
CA GLY A 55 2.86 8.85 -7.39
C GLY A 55 2.34 9.67 -8.58
N ASN A 56 2.12 10.97 -8.36
CA ASN A 56 1.57 11.85 -9.39
C ASN A 56 2.61 12.12 -10.48
N ILE A 57 2.16 12.03 -11.72
CA ILE A 57 2.92 12.38 -12.91
C ILE A 57 2.81 13.90 -13.07
N ASN A 58 3.89 14.62 -12.76
CA ASN A 58 3.89 16.08 -12.66
C ASN A 58 5.20 16.75 -13.08
N GLY A 59 6.16 15.98 -13.61
CA GLY A 59 7.46 16.50 -14.04
C GLY A 59 8.41 16.88 -12.89
N CYS A 60 8.11 16.51 -11.65
CA CYS A 60 8.97 16.81 -10.50
C CYS A 60 9.78 15.59 -10.04
N PHE A 61 11.11 15.74 -9.94
CA PHE A 61 11.98 14.73 -9.34
C PHE A 61 11.86 14.78 -7.81
N ASN A 62 11.01 13.93 -7.26
CA ASN A 62 10.74 13.86 -5.82
C ASN A 62 11.25 12.54 -5.21
N ILE A 63 11.05 12.36 -3.90
CA ILE A 63 11.48 11.16 -3.18
C ILE A 63 10.82 9.87 -3.71
N LYS A 64 9.60 9.98 -4.27
CA LYS A 64 8.85 8.89 -4.89
C LYS A 64 9.49 8.42 -6.19
N LEU A 65 9.83 9.35 -7.07
CA LEU A 65 10.53 9.03 -8.31
C LEU A 65 11.92 8.44 -8.01
N TYR A 66 12.66 9.01 -7.05
CA TYR A 66 13.92 8.44 -6.58
C TYR A 66 13.76 6.98 -6.08
N ALA A 67 12.74 6.71 -5.25
CA ALA A 67 12.47 5.37 -4.73
C ALA A 67 12.12 4.40 -5.87
N THR A 68 11.36 4.87 -6.85
CA THR A 68 10.98 4.10 -8.04
C THR A 68 12.20 3.72 -8.88
N ILE A 69 13.06 4.70 -9.19
CA ILE A 69 14.29 4.45 -9.96
C ILE A 69 15.17 3.45 -9.23
N LEU A 70 15.30 3.58 -7.91
CA LEU A 70 16.10 2.66 -7.11
C LEU A 70 15.52 1.23 -7.12
N ALA A 71 14.20 1.08 -7.01
CA ALA A 71 13.53 -0.21 -7.09
C ALA A 71 13.73 -0.85 -8.48
N PHE A 72 13.55 -0.04 -9.54
CA PHE A 72 13.80 -0.46 -10.91
C PHE A 72 15.24 -0.91 -11.15
N GLN A 73 16.25 -0.12 -10.78
CA GLN A 73 17.67 -0.48 -10.94
C GLN A 73 18.06 -1.78 -10.24
N ILE A 74 17.40 -2.11 -9.13
CA ILE A 74 17.64 -3.37 -8.42
C ILE A 74 17.01 -4.52 -9.17
N GLN A 75 15.76 -4.36 -9.58
CA GLN A 75 15.12 -5.37 -10.39
C GLN A 75 15.87 -5.56 -11.69
N ALA A 76 16.38 -4.50 -12.30
CA ALA A 76 17.26 -4.55 -13.46
C ALA A 76 18.44 -5.53 -13.27
N LYS A 77 18.95 -5.70 -12.04
CA LYS A 77 19.99 -6.69 -11.67
C LYS A 77 19.49 -8.08 -11.26
N SER A 78 18.19 -8.30 -11.23
CA SER A 78 17.56 -9.60 -10.99
C SER A 78 17.50 -10.42 -12.29
N GLN A 79 17.67 -11.74 -12.17
CA GLN A 79 17.43 -12.69 -13.27
C GLN A 79 15.95 -12.97 -13.52
N LYS A 80 15.04 -12.45 -12.69
CA LYS A 80 13.60 -12.67 -12.84
C LYS A 80 12.92 -11.39 -13.31
N ARG A 81 12.05 -11.51 -14.32
CA ARG A 81 11.16 -10.46 -14.80
C ARG A 81 9.74 -11.00 -14.82
N ASN A 82 8.77 -10.18 -14.46
CA ASN A 82 7.40 -10.47 -14.82
C ASN A 82 7.13 -9.93 -16.21
N ILE A 83 6.34 -10.65 -16.98
CA ILE A 83 5.90 -10.28 -18.33
C ILE A 83 4.40 -10.29 -18.34
N TYR A 84 3.80 -9.20 -18.81
CA TYR A 84 2.36 -9.14 -19.05
C TYR A 84 2.08 -9.42 -20.52
N ASN A 85 1.35 -10.51 -20.79
CA ASN A 85 0.91 -10.86 -22.12
C ASN A 85 -0.47 -10.24 -22.39
N PHE A 86 -0.50 -9.25 -23.28
CA PHE A 86 -1.73 -8.54 -23.65
C PHE A 86 -2.79 -9.44 -24.31
N PHE A 87 -2.39 -10.46 -25.06
CA PHE A 87 -3.35 -11.31 -25.78
C PHE A 87 -4.04 -12.33 -24.87
N SER A 88 -3.34 -12.78 -23.83
CA SER A 88 -3.89 -13.73 -22.86
C SER A 88 -4.35 -13.09 -21.55
N GLU A 89 -4.11 -11.79 -21.39
CA GLU A 89 -4.34 -11.02 -20.15
C GLU A 89 -3.73 -11.67 -18.90
N LYS A 90 -2.60 -12.38 -19.09
CA LYS A 90 -1.92 -13.11 -18.01
C LYS A 90 -0.51 -12.59 -17.79
N GLU A 91 -0.10 -12.63 -16.54
CA GLU A 91 1.27 -12.35 -16.10
C GLU A 91 2.00 -13.67 -15.84
N TYR A 92 3.25 -13.77 -16.29
CA TYR A 92 4.14 -14.88 -15.95
C TYR A 92 5.54 -14.38 -15.66
N THR A 93 6.31 -15.17 -14.89
CA THR A 93 7.69 -14.84 -14.57
C THR A 93 8.64 -15.56 -15.52
N GLU A 94 9.54 -14.81 -16.15
CA GLU A 94 10.60 -15.34 -17.01
C GLU A 94 11.98 -15.15 -16.36
N LYS A 95 12.87 -16.12 -16.60
CA LYS A 95 14.27 -16.00 -16.23
C LYS A 95 15.03 -15.39 -17.41
N ILE A 96 15.66 -14.24 -17.20
CA ILE A 96 16.42 -13.52 -18.22
C ILE A 96 17.92 -13.46 -17.89
N ASN A 97 18.73 -13.20 -18.91
CA ASN A 97 20.12 -12.80 -18.72
C ASN A 97 20.16 -11.33 -18.27
N ILE A 98 20.90 -11.04 -17.20
CA ILE A 98 21.01 -9.67 -16.68
C ILE A 98 21.86 -8.84 -17.66
N THR A 99 21.24 -7.82 -18.25
CA THR A 99 21.88 -6.87 -19.17
C THR A 99 22.25 -5.55 -18.51
N PHE A 100 21.67 -5.24 -17.35
CA PHE A 100 21.87 -3.97 -16.68
C PHE A 100 23.23 -3.87 -15.98
N LEU A 101 24.10 -3.00 -16.50
CA LEU A 101 25.44 -2.74 -15.96
C LEU A 101 25.49 -1.49 -15.06
N GLY A 102 24.39 -0.74 -14.97
CA GLY A 102 24.33 0.51 -14.22
C GLY A 102 24.48 0.36 -12.70
N GLN A 103 24.63 1.51 -12.02
CA GLN A 103 24.69 1.55 -10.56
C GLN A 103 23.30 1.50 -9.93
N VAL A 104 23.22 1.00 -8.69
CA VAL A 104 22.00 1.02 -7.88
C VAL A 104 22.07 2.20 -6.91
N ASN A 105 21.68 3.37 -7.37
CA ASN A 105 21.85 4.62 -6.62
C ASN A 105 20.63 5.56 -6.66
N GLY A 106 19.58 5.20 -7.40
CA GLY A 106 18.36 6.01 -7.54
C GLY A 106 18.54 7.24 -8.46
N VAL A 107 19.67 7.33 -9.17
CA VAL A 107 19.93 8.34 -10.20
C VAL A 107 19.46 7.79 -11.55
N PHE A 108 18.68 8.56 -12.31
CA PHE A 108 18.28 8.17 -13.66
C PHE A 108 19.40 8.50 -14.65
N ASP A 109 20.35 7.57 -14.81
CA ASP A 109 21.47 7.69 -15.75
C ASP A 109 21.17 7.01 -17.11
N ASN A 110 22.09 7.15 -18.06
CA ASN A 110 21.94 6.58 -19.41
C ASN A 110 21.73 5.05 -19.40
N GLU A 111 22.40 4.34 -18.48
CA GLU A 111 22.23 2.89 -18.36
C GLU A 111 20.83 2.54 -17.82
N THR A 112 20.33 3.32 -16.87
CA THR A 112 18.96 3.18 -16.35
C THR A 112 17.93 3.46 -17.44
N ALA A 113 18.15 4.49 -18.26
CA ALA A 113 17.27 4.86 -19.36
C ALA A 113 17.20 3.76 -20.45
N LYS A 114 18.36 3.19 -20.82
CA LYS A 114 18.44 2.06 -21.77
C LYS A 114 17.70 0.84 -21.26
N GLU A 115 17.93 0.44 -20.02
CA GLU A 115 17.24 -0.70 -19.43
C GLU A 115 15.73 -0.44 -19.32
N LEU A 116 15.31 0.80 -19.00
CA LEU A 116 13.89 1.16 -18.96
C LEU A 116 13.22 0.94 -20.32
N SER A 117 13.90 1.35 -21.39
CA SER A 117 13.43 1.14 -22.76
C SER A 117 13.33 -0.34 -23.11
N LEU A 118 14.35 -1.13 -22.74
CA LEU A 118 14.35 -2.58 -22.94
C LEU A 118 13.15 -3.24 -22.25
N TRP A 119 12.81 -2.81 -21.03
CA TRP A 119 11.64 -3.34 -20.31
C TRP A 119 10.33 -2.99 -20.99
N LEU A 120 10.19 -1.76 -21.50
CA LEU A 120 8.99 -1.35 -22.23
C LEU A 120 8.83 -2.16 -23.53
N GLU A 121 9.91 -2.28 -24.30
CA GLU A 121 9.93 -3.03 -25.57
C GLU A 121 9.58 -4.52 -25.38
N ASN A 122 10.07 -5.14 -24.31
CA ASN A 122 9.84 -6.56 -24.02
C ASN A 122 8.61 -6.80 -23.13
N ASN A 123 7.81 -5.77 -22.84
CA ASN A 123 6.66 -5.83 -21.94
C ASN A 123 6.97 -6.43 -20.55
N TYR A 124 8.19 -6.18 -20.07
CA TYR A 124 8.55 -6.49 -18.70
C TYR A 124 7.76 -5.59 -17.75
N ARG A 125 7.49 -6.09 -16.55
CA ARG A 125 6.76 -5.40 -15.49
C ARG A 125 7.51 -5.57 -14.18
N ASN A 126 7.26 -4.62 -13.29
CA ASN A 126 7.74 -4.60 -11.91
C ASN A 126 7.54 -5.98 -11.27
N SER A 127 8.64 -6.68 -10.98
CA SER A 127 8.63 -8.02 -10.42
C SER A 127 8.65 -7.98 -8.90
N CYS A 128 7.79 -7.16 -8.28
CA CYS A 128 7.55 -7.28 -6.85
C CYS A 128 7.08 -8.72 -6.58
N ASP A 129 7.75 -9.44 -5.67
CA ASP A 129 7.33 -10.79 -5.27
C ASP A 129 5.85 -10.80 -4.85
N VAL A 130 5.37 -9.67 -4.33
CA VAL A 130 3.96 -9.43 -4.06
C VAL A 130 3.57 -8.07 -4.62
N PRO A 131 2.85 -7.99 -5.76
CA PRO A 131 2.43 -6.72 -6.32
C PRO A 131 1.41 -6.02 -5.42
N LEU A 132 1.44 -4.69 -5.41
CA LEU A 132 0.36 -3.89 -4.84
C LEU A 132 -0.70 -3.66 -5.92
N VAL A 133 -1.95 -3.97 -5.59
CA VAL A 133 -3.13 -3.71 -6.43
C VAL A 133 -3.93 -2.55 -5.84
N LYS A 134 -4.58 -1.78 -6.70
CA LYS A 134 -5.48 -0.72 -6.26
C LYS A 134 -6.75 -1.35 -5.71
N TRP A 135 -7.09 -1.02 -4.46
CA TRP A 135 -8.29 -1.51 -3.79
C TRP A 135 -9.03 -0.32 -3.18
N GLY A 136 -10.16 0.06 -3.78
CA GLY A 136 -10.85 1.30 -3.47
C GLY A 136 -9.97 2.54 -3.71
N LYS A 137 -9.76 3.33 -2.65
CA LYS A 137 -8.91 4.54 -2.66
C LYS A 137 -7.46 4.28 -2.19
N THR A 138 -7.15 3.05 -1.77
CA THR A 138 -5.83 2.66 -1.26
C THR A 138 -5.18 1.62 -2.18
N TRP A 139 -3.95 1.25 -1.86
CA TRP A 139 -3.26 0.09 -2.41
C TRP A 139 -3.20 -1.01 -1.36
N ILE A 140 -3.08 -2.26 -1.78
CA ILE A 140 -2.88 -3.41 -0.90
C ILE A 140 -2.15 -4.51 -1.66
N ARG A 141 -1.50 -5.45 -0.97
CA ARG A 141 -0.95 -6.65 -1.62
C ARG A 141 -2.03 -7.43 -2.35
N SER A 142 -1.74 -7.92 -3.55
CA SER A 142 -2.64 -8.78 -4.31
C SER A 142 -3.17 -9.96 -3.48
N GLU A 143 -2.28 -10.69 -2.80
CA GLU A 143 -2.66 -11.82 -1.94
C GLU A 143 -3.59 -11.42 -0.78
N THR A 144 -3.44 -10.20 -0.24
CA THR A 144 -4.31 -9.69 0.82
C THR A 144 -5.66 -9.24 0.24
N SER A 145 -5.65 -8.64 -0.97
CA SER A 145 -6.87 -8.28 -1.69
C SER A 145 -7.75 -9.50 -1.94
N GLU A 146 -7.16 -10.62 -2.38
CA GLU A 146 -7.89 -11.87 -2.63
C GLU A 146 -8.58 -12.39 -1.36
N LYS A 147 -7.89 -12.33 -0.23
CA LYS A 147 -8.44 -12.72 1.09
C LYS A 147 -9.62 -11.84 1.48
N ILE A 148 -9.49 -10.52 1.32
CA ILE A 148 -10.56 -9.57 1.65
C ILE A 148 -11.77 -9.76 0.74
N GLU A 149 -11.58 -10.01 -0.55
CA GLU A 149 -12.69 -10.26 -1.47
C GLU A 149 -13.44 -11.56 -1.13
N LYS A 150 -12.76 -12.59 -0.60
CA LYS A 150 -13.42 -13.80 -0.05
C LYS A 150 -14.25 -13.48 1.18
N ILE A 151 -13.71 -12.70 2.12
CA ILE A 151 -14.44 -12.26 3.33
C ILE A 151 -15.67 -11.45 2.93
N LYS A 152 -15.48 -10.45 2.08
CA LYS A 152 -16.55 -9.58 1.55
C LYS A 152 -17.64 -10.40 0.88
N SER A 153 -17.28 -11.35 0.02
CA SER A 153 -18.26 -12.25 -0.62
C SER A 153 -19.06 -13.05 0.40
N LYS A 154 -18.41 -13.57 1.45
CA LYS A 154 -19.08 -14.30 2.53
C LYS A 154 -20.00 -13.40 3.36
N VAL A 155 -19.56 -12.19 3.71
CA VAL A 155 -20.39 -11.22 4.45
C VAL A 155 -21.63 -10.83 3.65
N LEU A 156 -21.48 -10.50 2.36
CA LEU A 156 -22.59 -10.15 1.49
C LEU A 156 -23.55 -11.33 1.30
N GLY A 157 -23.03 -12.56 1.13
CA GLY A 157 -23.84 -13.78 1.04
C GLY A 157 -24.64 -14.08 2.31
N LEU A 158 -24.14 -13.65 3.47
CA LEU A 158 -24.84 -13.72 4.76
C LEU A 158 -25.77 -12.52 5.00
N GLY A 159 -26.00 -11.67 3.98
CA GLY A 159 -26.86 -10.49 4.04
C GLY A 159 -26.34 -9.36 4.93
N GLY A 160 -25.05 -9.38 5.25
CA GLY A 160 -24.36 -8.26 5.91
C GLY A 160 -24.01 -7.16 4.92
N ILE A 161 -23.46 -6.07 5.46
CA ILE A 161 -22.77 -5.04 4.70
C ILE A 161 -21.27 -5.19 4.92
N PHE A 162 -20.48 -4.94 3.88
CA PHE A 162 -19.03 -4.84 4.00
C PHE A 162 -18.62 -3.44 3.53
N PRO A 163 -18.53 -2.45 4.45
CA PRO A 163 -18.10 -1.10 4.09
C PRO A 163 -16.73 -1.17 3.43
N ILE A 164 -16.66 -0.79 2.15
CA ILE A 164 -15.42 -0.80 1.34
C ILE A 164 -14.53 0.41 1.68
N ASN A 165 -14.98 1.29 2.56
CA ASN A 165 -14.25 2.49 2.99
C ASN A 165 -13.21 2.15 4.06
N SER A 166 -12.42 1.11 3.86
CA SER A 166 -11.22 0.93 4.66
C SER A 166 -10.28 2.11 4.39
N ILE A 167 -9.96 2.82 5.46
CA ILE A 167 -9.28 4.13 5.40
C ILE A 167 -7.77 3.94 5.23
N ALA A 168 -7.22 2.79 5.61
CA ALA A 168 -5.81 2.48 5.47
C ALA A 168 -5.56 0.98 5.24
N CYS A 169 -4.99 0.63 4.07
CA CYS A 169 -4.36 -0.68 3.84
C CYS A 169 -2.87 -0.55 3.57
N PHE A 170 -2.49 0.49 2.82
CA PHE A 170 -1.10 0.79 2.51
C PHE A 170 -0.78 2.24 2.79
N ARG A 171 0.16 2.47 3.71
CA ARG A 171 0.75 3.79 3.94
C ARG A 171 2.01 3.87 3.10
N ASN A 172 2.02 4.70 2.06
CA ASN A 172 3.17 4.80 1.18
C ASN A 172 4.39 5.33 1.97
N PRO A 173 5.46 4.54 2.15
CA PRO A 173 6.64 4.94 2.91
C PRO A 173 7.33 6.21 2.40
N ALA A 174 7.25 6.48 1.09
CA ALA A 174 7.82 7.69 0.48
C ALA A 174 7.01 8.96 0.81
N ASN A 175 5.78 8.82 1.30
CA ASN A 175 4.90 9.91 1.71
C ASN A 175 4.66 9.96 3.22
N THR A 176 5.09 8.93 3.94
CA THR A 176 4.77 8.81 5.36
C THR A 176 5.87 9.45 6.17
N THR A 177 5.55 10.57 6.82
CA THR A 177 6.44 11.15 7.83
C THR A 177 6.21 10.42 9.15
N ILE A 178 7.27 9.84 9.71
CA ILE A 178 7.21 9.14 10.99
C ILE A 178 7.02 10.19 12.10
N SER A 179 5.80 10.30 12.62
CA SER A 179 5.48 11.20 13.73
C SER A 179 5.88 10.61 15.08
N LYS A 180 5.95 11.46 16.11
CA LYS A 180 6.18 11.04 17.50
C LYS A 180 5.02 10.13 17.94
N GLY A 181 5.31 8.86 18.23
CA GLY A 181 4.31 7.84 18.60
C GLY A 181 3.96 6.86 17.46
N MET A 182 4.33 7.15 16.21
CA MET A 182 4.17 6.18 15.14
C MET A 182 5.27 5.10 15.21
N LYS A 183 4.86 3.84 15.14
CA LYS A 183 5.80 2.72 15.01
C LYS A 183 6.44 2.74 13.60
N LYS A 184 7.77 2.86 13.53
CA LYS A 184 8.52 2.84 12.26
C LYS A 184 8.24 1.58 11.42
N THR A 185 7.98 0.47 12.09
CA THR A 185 7.70 -0.85 11.50
C THR A 185 6.20 -1.15 11.42
N SER A 186 5.37 -0.12 11.24
CA SER A 186 3.92 -0.32 11.04
C SER A 186 3.65 -1.26 9.86
N LEU A 187 2.79 -2.25 10.05
CA LEU A 187 2.44 -3.23 9.00
C LEU A 187 1.62 -2.64 7.86
N HIS A 188 1.01 -1.47 8.06
CA HIS A 188 0.43 -0.65 6.99
C HIS A 188 1.47 -0.19 5.97
N LEU A 189 2.72 0.05 6.39
CA LEU A 189 3.79 0.37 5.45
C LEU A 189 4.13 -0.83 4.56
N ALA A 190 3.94 -2.04 5.07
CA ALA A 190 4.18 -3.28 4.35
C ALA A 190 2.93 -3.78 3.60
N ALA A 191 1.79 -3.08 3.65
CA ALA A 191 0.51 -3.55 3.13
C ALA A 191 0.10 -4.94 3.65
N LEU A 192 0.45 -5.23 4.91
CA LEU A 192 0.12 -6.47 5.61
C LEU A 192 -1.00 -6.30 6.65
N ALA A 193 -1.47 -5.07 6.80
CA ALA A 193 -2.58 -4.71 7.66
C ALA A 193 -3.68 -4.01 6.87
N ILE A 194 -4.88 -4.04 7.43
CA ILE A 194 -6.06 -3.33 6.98
C ILE A 194 -6.76 -2.73 8.19
N ASP A 195 -7.12 -1.47 8.07
CA ASP A 195 -8.05 -0.81 8.97
C ASP A 195 -9.44 -0.83 8.31
N LEU A 196 -10.44 -1.35 9.02
CA LEU A 196 -11.85 -1.09 8.74
C LEU A 196 -12.17 0.41 8.91
N ASP A 197 -13.39 0.83 8.55
CA ASP A 197 -13.81 2.23 8.74
C ASP A 197 -13.91 2.54 10.24
N GLU A 198 -12.85 3.14 10.79
CA GLU A 198 -12.66 3.45 12.22
C GLU A 198 -13.75 4.36 12.80
N TRP A 199 -14.53 5.05 11.96
CA TRP A 199 -15.59 5.98 12.38
C TRP A 199 -16.98 5.34 12.44
N ARG A 200 -17.09 4.04 12.14
CA ARG A 200 -18.37 3.35 11.95
C ARG A 200 -18.58 2.18 12.92
N GLY A 201 -17.96 2.26 14.09
CA GLY A 201 -18.15 1.27 15.15
C GLY A 201 -17.80 1.79 16.54
N MET A 202 -18.40 1.19 17.55
CA MET A 202 -18.20 1.56 18.97
C MET A 202 -18.56 3.04 19.24
N GLN A 203 -19.41 3.71 18.45
CA GLN A 203 -19.80 5.11 18.69
C GLN A 203 -21.32 5.22 18.91
N ASP A 204 -22.10 4.78 17.92
CA ASP A 204 -23.54 4.90 17.93
C ASP A 204 -24.19 3.61 17.40
N PRO A 205 -24.90 2.83 18.26
CA PRO A 205 -25.54 1.58 17.84
C PRO A 205 -26.57 1.72 16.72
N ASP A 206 -27.13 2.92 16.52
CA ASP A 206 -28.20 3.15 15.55
C ASP A 206 -27.65 3.50 14.15
N THR A 207 -26.43 4.05 14.08
CA THR A 207 -25.79 4.46 12.81
C THR A 207 -24.51 3.71 12.47
N ASP A 208 -23.90 3.00 13.43
CA ASP A 208 -22.71 2.17 13.21
C ASP A 208 -22.98 0.98 12.31
N TYR A 209 -22.01 0.67 11.46
CA TYR A 209 -22.02 -0.54 10.63
C TYR A 209 -21.34 -1.71 11.34
N TYR A 210 -20.39 -1.39 12.24
CA TYR A 210 -19.62 -2.34 13.01
C TYR A 210 -20.05 -2.34 14.47
N TYR A 211 -20.38 -3.52 14.98
CA TYR A 211 -20.74 -3.76 16.37
C TYR A 211 -19.59 -4.47 17.06
N ILE A 212 -19.01 -3.85 18.08
CA ILE A 212 -17.75 -4.30 18.68
C ILE A 212 -18.04 -5.00 20.01
N ALA A 213 -17.47 -6.17 20.25
CA ALA A 213 -17.62 -6.89 21.50
C ALA A 213 -16.26 -7.24 22.10
N ASP A 214 -16.15 -7.17 23.42
CA ASP A 214 -14.98 -7.67 24.14
C ASP A 214 -14.90 -9.20 23.96
N ARG A 215 -13.76 -9.70 23.49
CA ARG A 215 -13.52 -11.13 23.28
C ARG A 215 -13.08 -11.83 24.56
N ASP A 216 -12.15 -11.23 25.29
CA ASP A 216 -11.37 -11.87 26.37
C ASP A 216 -10.59 -10.88 27.27
N GLY A 217 -10.91 -9.60 27.22
CA GLY A 217 -10.20 -8.55 27.93
C GLY A 217 -8.98 -7.99 27.19
N GLU A 218 -8.58 -8.58 26.06
CA GLU A 218 -7.40 -8.17 25.29
C GLU A 218 -7.73 -7.80 23.84
N TYR A 219 -8.67 -8.52 23.23
CA TYR A 219 -9.03 -8.36 21.83
C TYR A 219 -10.49 -7.95 21.64
N TRP A 220 -10.77 -7.42 20.46
CA TRP A 220 -12.11 -7.09 20.00
C TRP A 220 -12.60 -8.10 18.98
N ASP A 221 -13.82 -8.58 19.15
CA ASP A 221 -14.58 -9.14 18.04
C ASP A 221 -15.39 -8.04 17.36
N VAL A 222 -15.31 -8.00 16.04
CA VAL A 222 -16.06 -7.07 15.20
C VAL A 222 -17.18 -7.84 14.53
N PHE A 223 -18.38 -7.27 14.59
CA PHE A 223 -19.58 -7.82 13.96
C PHE A 223 -20.17 -6.83 12.98
N VAL A 224 -20.87 -7.34 11.97
CA VAL A 224 -21.75 -6.53 11.13
C VAL A 224 -23.17 -7.06 11.24
N LYS A 225 -24.15 -6.16 11.18
CA LYS A 225 -25.56 -6.53 11.20
C LYS A 225 -25.93 -7.24 9.89
N SER A 226 -26.60 -8.38 10.00
CA SER A 226 -27.20 -9.09 8.88
C SER A 226 -28.66 -8.68 8.72
N LYS A 227 -29.10 -8.55 7.46
CA LYS A 227 -30.51 -8.40 7.10
C LYS A 227 -31.25 -9.74 7.08
N LEU A 228 -30.53 -10.87 7.05
CA LEU A 228 -31.13 -12.19 7.14
C LEU A 228 -31.62 -12.39 8.58
N LYS A 229 -32.88 -12.82 8.72
CA LYS A 229 -33.49 -13.09 10.04
C LYS A 229 -33.01 -14.41 10.66
N ASN A 230 -32.24 -15.17 9.89
CA ASN A 230 -31.64 -16.43 10.25
C ASN A 230 -30.45 -16.11 11.18
N ASN A 231 -30.39 -16.73 12.36
CA ASN A 231 -29.33 -16.52 13.37
C ASN A 231 -29.40 -15.19 14.14
N THR A 232 -30.60 -14.80 14.57
CA THR A 232 -30.75 -13.80 15.63
C THR A 232 -30.05 -14.25 16.90
N LEU A 233 -29.23 -13.37 17.46
CA LEU A 233 -28.54 -13.59 18.73
C LEU A 233 -28.67 -12.34 19.59
N LYS A 234 -28.79 -12.57 20.90
CA LYS A 234 -28.71 -11.54 21.93
C LYS A 234 -27.26 -11.43 22.37
N LYS A 235 -26.66 -10.26 22.22
CA LYS A 235 -25.22 -10.06 22.49
C LYS A 235 -24.93 -8.67 23.02
N ASP A 236 -23.95 -8.63 23.92
CA ASP A 236 -23.42 -7.39 24.47
C ASP A 236 -22.36 -6.81 23.53
N PHE A 237 -22.53 -5.53 23.20
CA PHE A 237 -21.59 -4.75 22.42
C PHE A 237 -21.12 -3.54 23.20
N THR A 238 -19.86 -3.16 22.97
CA THR A 238 -19.19 -2.01 23.56
C THR A 238 -19.34 -0.79 22.66
N PHE A 239 -19.70 0.34 23.27
CA PHE A 239 -19.87 1.65 22.63
C PHE A 239 -19.12 2.71 23.42
N TYR A 240 -18.79 3.83 22.76
CA TYR A 240 -18.06 4.96 23.32
C TYR A 240 -18.90 6.23 23.18
N ASP A 241 -19.24 6.82 24.31
CA ASP A 241 -19.94 8.09 24.41
C ASP A 241 -18.89 9.22 24.26
N PHE A 242 -18.89 9.92 23.12
CA PHE A 242 -17.93 11.00 22.85
C PHE A 242 -18.18 12.23 23.73
N ASP A 243 -19.42 12.48 24.14
CA ASP A 243 -19.78 13.62 24.98
C ASP A 243 -19.26 13.41 26.41
N LYS A 244 -19.44 12.20 26.94
CA LYS A 244 -18.99 11.84 28.30
C LYS A 244 -17.58 11.28 28.34
N ARG A 245 -16.98 11.01 27.17
CA ARG A 245 -15.66 10.39 27.00
C ARG A 245 -15.51 9.07 27.77
N GLN A 246 -16.54 8.23 27.72
CA GLN A 246 -16.58 6.95 28.44
C GLN A 246 -17.18 5.85 27.57
N TYR A 247 -16.74 4.62 27.75
CA TYR A 247 -17.37 3.47 27.11
C TYR A 247 -18.47 2.88 27.99
N TYR A 248 -19.40 2.18 27.36
CA TYR A 248 -20.47 1.43 28.02
C TYR A 248 -20.86 0.21 27.17
N ASN A 249 -21.57 -0.73 27.77
CA ASN A 249 -22.09 -1.91 27.07
C ASN A 249 -23.60 -1.77 26.84
N LYS A 250 -24.09 -2.26 25.69
CA LYS A 250 -25.52 -2.37 25.39
C LYS A 250 -25.80 -3.75 24.79
N THR A 251 -26.75 -4.46 25.38
CA THR A 251 -27.24 -5.72 24.84
C THR A 251 -28.17 -5.46 23.66
N LEU A 252 -27.87 -6.04 22.51
CA LEU A 252 -28.69 -5.95 21.31
C LEU A 252 -29.13 -7.34 20.85
N GLU A 253 -30.29 -7.41 20.21
CA GLU A 253 -30.82 -8.63 19.59
C GLU A 253 -30.94 -8.42 18.08
N GLY A 254 -30.40 -9.36 17.29
CA GLY A 254 -30.36 -9.23 15.84
C GLY A 254 -29.53 -10.31 15.16
N GLY A 255 -29.61 -10.38 13.84
CA GLY A 255 -28.65 -11.16 13.06
C GLY A 255 -27.31 -10.43 13.05
N PHE A 256 -26.27 -11.07 13.57
CA PHE A 256 -24.91 -10.50 13.59
C PHE A 256 -23.90 -11.50 13.02
N ILE A 257 -23.06 -11.02 12.10
CA ILE A 257 -21.98 -11.81 11.49
C ILE A 257 -20.68 -11.40 12.17
N ASN A 258 -19.99 -12.34 12.82
CA ASN A 258 -18.66 -12.10 13.37
C ASN A 258 -17.64 -12.03 12.22
N ILE A 259 -17.24 -10.82 11.83
CA ILE A 259 -16.27 -10.63 10.75
C ILE A 259 -14.84 -10.90 11.22
N SER A 260 -14.53 -10.73 12.51
CA SER A 260 -13.21 -11.11 13.04
C SER A 260 -12.90 -12.58 12.79
N LYS A 261 -13.88 -13.47 12.97
CA LYS A 261 -13.73 -14.89 12.63
C LYS A 261 -13.49 -15.12 11.13
N LEU A 262 -14.11 -14.33 10.26
CA LEU A 262 -13.89 -14.44 8.81
C LEU A 262 -12.48 -13.97 8.42
N PHE A 263 -11.96 -12.93 9.09
CA PHE A 263 -10.55 -12.53 8.94
C PHE A 263 -9.61 -13.66 9.40
N GLU A 264 -9.89 -14.29 10.54
CA GLU A 264 -9.08 -15.38 11.09
C GLU A 264 -9.04 -16.59 10.14
N GLU A 265 -10.17 -16.96 9.53
CA GLU A 265 -10.24 -17.98 8.48
C GLU A 265 -9.32 -17.67 7.27
N GLN A 266 -9.01 -16.39 7.02
CA GLN A 266 -8.08 -15.95 5.96
C GLN A 266 -6.67 -15.66 6.49
N ALA A 267 -6.33 -16.14 7.68
CA ALA A 267 -5.03 -15.93 8.32
C ALA A 267 -4.71 -14.44 8.55
N MET A 268 -5.75 -13.67 8.93
CA MET A 268 -5.64 -12.29 9.41
C MET A 268 -6.25 -12.21 10.81
N ILE A 269 -5.57 -11.55 11.73
CA ILE A 269 -5.96 -11.46 13.13
C ILE A 269 -6.15 -10.01 13.55
N PRO A 270 -7.06 -9.73 14.50
CA PRO A 270 -7.10 -8.42 15.14
C PRO A 270 -5.81 -8.18 15.93
N ILE A 271 -5.53 -6.91 16.23
CA ILE A 271 -4.49 -6.57 17.21
C ILE A 271 -5.07 -6.37 18.60
N ARG A 272 -4.20 -6.51 19.60
CA ARG A 272 -4.53 -6.25 20.99
C ARG A 272 -4.84 -4.75 21.16
N ARG A 273 -5.89 -4.44 21.92
CA ARG A 273 -6.16 -3.06 22.34
C ARG A 273 -5.02 -2.51 23.18
N LYS A 274 -4.65 -1.25 22.97
CA LYS A 274 -3.53 -0.63 23.69
C LYS A 274 -3.95 -0.23 25.10
N MET A 275 -3.00 -0.25 26.03
CA MET A 275 -3.23 0.22 27.39
C MET A 275 -3.71 1.69 27.37
N GLY A 276 -4.78 1.97 28.10
CA GLY A 276 -5.37 3.31 28.16
C GLY A 276 -6.43 3.59 27.08
N TRP A 277 -6.85 2.58 26.31
CA TRP A 277 -7.93 2.70 25.33
C TRP A 277 -9.23 3.24 25.91
N GLU A 278 -9.48 3.02 27.20
CA GLU A 278 -10.65 3.53 27.91
C GLU A 278 -10.70 5.07 27.90
N ARG A 279 -9.55 5.74 27.70
CA ARG A 279 -9.41 7.21 27.73
C ARG A 279 -9.22 7.82 26.34
N GLU A 280 -8.74 7.02 25.39
CA GLU A 280 -8.40 7.46 24.03
C GLU A 280 -8.89 6.44 23.01
N TYR A 281 -9.94 6.80 22.27
CA TYR A 281 -10.60 5.93 21.30
C TYR A 281 -9.64 5.29 20.29
N TYR A 282 -8.64 6.04 19.82
CA TYR A 282 -7.64 5.55 18.86
C TYR A 282 -6.78 4.38 19.36
N LEU A 283 -6.71 4.19 20.68
CA LEU A 283 -5.99 3.08 21.29
C LEU A 283 -6.84 1.79 21.33
N THR A 284 -8.13 1.85 20.97
CA THR A 284 -9.00 0.67 20.87
C THR A 284 -8.54 -0.26 19.75
N GLU A 285 -8.18 0.31 18.59
CA GLU A 285 -7.69 -0.39 17.39
C GLU A 285 -8.58 -1.56 16.95
N TRP A 286 -9.89 -1.53 17.27
CA TRP A 286 -10.82 -2.63 16.94
C TRP A 286 -10.95 -2.85 15.43
N TRP A 287 -10.67 -1.84 14.62
CA TRP A 287 -10.72 -1.87 13.17
C TRP A 287 -9.50 -2.54 12.52
N HIS A 288 -8.42 -2.76 13.27
CA HIS A 288 -7.13 -3.13 12.71
C HIS A 288 -6.94 -4.64 12.66
N PHE A 289 -6.79 -5.18 11.44
CA PHE A 289 -6.48 -6.58 11.19
C PHE A 289 -5.15 -6.69 10.45
N GLN A 290 -4.31 -7.63 10.86
CA GLN A 290 -3.02 -7.88 10.24
C GLN A 290 -2.83 -9.36 9.93
N ARG A 291 -1.97 -9.67 8.97
CA ARG A 291 -1.58 -11.07 8.69
C ARG A 291 -1.03 -11.75 9.95
N ILE A 292 -1.32 -13.03 10.14
CA ILE A 292 -0.73 -13.80 11.24
C ILE A 292 0.79 -13.91 11.12
N ASN A 293 1.47 -14.13 12.24
CA ASN A 293 2.92 -14.33 12.32
C ASN A 293 3.73 -13.17 11.70
N THR A 294 3.18 -11.95 11.75
CA THR A 294 3.91 -10.75 11.35
C THR A 294 4.37 -9.97 12.57
N ASP A 295 5.68 -9.80 12.67
CA ASP A 295 6.34 -8.98 13.68
C ASP A 295 7.37 -8.04 13.02
N ASP A 296 8.07 -7.27 13.85
CA ASP A 296 9.08 -6.31 13.39
C ASP A 296 10.27 -6.97 12.69
N SER A 297 10.58 -8.23 13.01
CA SER A 297 11.71 -8.95 12.43
C SER A 297 11.49 -9.28 10.96
N ILE A 298 10.23 -9.51 10.55
CA ILE A 298 9.90 -9.78 9.15
C ILE A 298 9.58 -8.52 8.36
N TRP A 299 9.30 -7.40 9.04
CA TRP A 299 8.82 -6.16 8.40
C TRP A 299 9.73 -5.73 7.25
N GLN A 300 11.04 -5.70 7.48
CA GLN A 300 12.02 -5.31 6.46
C GLN A 300 12.02 -6.24 5.24
N LYS A 301 11.92 -7.55 5.47
CA LYS A 301 11.82 -8.55 4.38
C LYS A 301 10.53 -8.35 3.59
N GLU A 302 9.43 -8.04 4.27
CA GLU A 302 8.14 -7.80 3.66
C GLU A 302 8.11 -6.49 2.86
N MET A 303 8.74 -5.43 3.35
CA MET A 303 8.95 -4.19 2.58
C MET A 303 9.70 -4.45 1.27
N ASN A 304 10.74 -5.29 1.30
CA ASN A 304 11.49 -5.65 0.10
C ASN A 304 10.60 -6.36 -0.94
N LYS A 305 9.67 -7.22 -0.52
CA LYS A 305 8.74 -7.93 -1.44
C LYS A 305 7.82 -7.00 -2.21
N ILE A 306 7.44 -5.86 -1.62
CA ILE A 306 6.66 -4.79 -2.27
C ILE A 306 7.57 -3.67 -2.80
N GLY A 307 8.86 -3.96 -3.03
CA GLY A 307 9.84 -3.10 -3.70
C GLY A 307 10.51 -2.01 -2.85
N TYR A 308 10.17 -1.87 -1.57
CA TYR A 308 10.81 -0.88 -0.68
C TYR A 308 12.06 -1.46 -0.02
N ILE A 309 13.22 -1.18 -0.61
CA ILE A 309 14.48 -1.81 -0.24
C ILE A 309 15.26 -1.10 0.87
N ASN A 310 16.16 -1.84 1.54
CA ASN A 310 16.97 -1.37 2.68
C ASN A 310 17.63 0.00 2.51
N LYS A 311 18.22 0.30 1.35
CA LYS A 311 18.85 1.60 1.07
C LYS A 311 17.83 2.75 1.11
N PHE A 312 16.62 2.55 0.60
CA PHE A 312 15.54 3.52 0.74
C PHE A 312 15.09 3.63 2.20
N LEU A 313 14.88 2.48 2.87
CA LEU A 313 14.42 2.43 4.26
C LEU A 313 15.39 3.16 5.21
N LYS A 314 16.70 2.95 5.04
CA LYS A 314 17.76 3.68 5.76
C LYS A 314 17.71 5.19 5.49
N LYS A 315 17.59 5.58 4.21
CA LYS A 315 17.52 7.00 3.81
C LYS A 315 16.29 7.71 4.40
N GLN A 316 15.19 6.97 4.61
CA GLN A 316 13.97 7.46 5.25
C GLN A 316 13.95 7.24 6.77
N ASN A 317 15.03 6.77 7.38
CA ASN A 317 15.14 6.52 8.82
C ASN A 317 14.11 5.50 9.36
N TYR A 318 13.71 4.52 8.55
CA TYR A 318 12.89 3.39 9.00
C TYR A 318 13.73 2.31 9.70
N ILE A 319 14.99 2.12 9.28
CA ILE A 319 15.95 1.13 9.81
C ILE A 319 17.35 1.72 9.94
#